data_AF-A0A7W8MG51-F1
#
_entry.id   AF-A0A7W8MG51-F1
#
_cell.length_a   1.000
_cell.length_b   1.000
_cell.length_c   1.000
_cell.angle_alpha   90.00
_cell.angle_beta   90.00
_cell.angle_gamma   90.00
#
_symmetry.space_group_name_H-M   'P 1'
#
loop_
_entity.id
_entity.type
_entity.pdbx_description
1 polymer ?
#
loop_
_entity_poly.entity_id
_entity_poly.type
_entity_poly.pdbx_seq_one_letter_code
_entity_poly.pdbx_strand_id
1 'polypeptide(L)'
;MKIDNIKTHMTWTIVILAALLIGSLSVSWSTLDEIPTIVSIALGLSSLAVAFIAIVQSLSGNSTLLSSLSKIESASQQAFTATKSVEAAALSLASKVSLFDELPQSVDAIGKKIDQFTLSASDASVSNSAPEKPEANADQAGRGLNLVEMYNDGTNGTAIAMYMAAVGHQKNRSFDPFEAMESKYISGMINGYLIALKSSGAIKADFVDGKFHVRDMPMDDRDIIIKTAEGDENEFIKKLVGAANKHFAESAVETPQ
;
A
#
# COMPACT_ATOMS: atom_id res chain seq x y z
N MET A 1 21.60 -3.64 -34.17
CA MET A 1 22.83 -2.90 -34.46
C MET A 1 23.40 -2.36 -33.15
N LYS A 2 24.35 -3.05 -32.50
CA LYS A 2 25.06 -2.58 -31.27
C LYS A 2 26.12 -3.54 -30.71
N ILE A 3 26.24 -4.77 -31.21
CA ILE A 3 27.19 -5.76 -30.68
C ILE A 3 28.63 -5.46 -31.15
N ASP A 4 28.81 -4.92 -32.35
CA ASP A 4 30.15 -4.69 -32.93
C ASP A 4 30.90 -3.52 -32.28
N ASN A 5 30.19 -2.51 -31.78
CA ASN A 5 30.81 -1.39 -31.06
C ASN A 5 31.39 -1.85 -29.71
N ILE A 6 30.68 -2.71 -28.96
CA ILE A 6 31.16 -3.22 -27.67
C ILE A 6 32.45 -4.02 -27.83
N LYS A 7 32.52 -4.91 -28.83
CA LYS A 7 33.73 -5.70 -29.10
C LYS A 7 34.92 -4.83 -29.49
N THR A 8 34.67 -3.79 -30.28
CA THR A 8 35.70 -2.83 -30.71
C THR A 8 36.25 -2.04 -29.53
N HIS A 9 35.39 -1.50 -28.66
CA HIS A 9 35.81 -0.78 -27.46
C HIS A 9 36.59 -1.68 -26.50
N MET A 10 36.12 -2.91 -26.28
CA MET A 10 36.78 -3.86 -25.37
C MET A 10 38.20 -4.20 -25.87
N THR A 11 38.35 -4.43 -27.18
CA THR A 11 39.65 -4.69 -27.80
C THR A 11 40.60 -3.50 -27.66
N TRP A 12 40.09 -2.28 -27.87
CA TRP A 12 40.89 -1.05 -27.74
C TRP A 12 41.37 -0.81 -26.31
N THR A 13 40.50 -1.06 -25.32
CA THR A 13 40.84 -0.97 -23.89
C THR A 13 41.93 -1.98 -23.50
N ILE A 14 41.83 -3.22 -23.98
CA ILE A 14 42.84 -4.27 -23.70
C ILE A 14 44.20 -3.88 -24.26
N VAL A 15 44.25 -3.35 -25.49
CA VAL A 15 45.51 -2.94 -26.13
C VAL A 15 46.18 -1.80 -25.38
N ILE A 16 45.42 -0.79 -24.92
CA ILE A 16 45.98 0.30 -24.10
C ILE A 16 46.50 -0.22 -22.77
N LEU A 17 45.73 -1.08 -22.09
CA LEU A 17 46.16 -1.67 -20.82
C LEU A 17 47.45 -2.47 -20.98
N ALA A 18 47.56 -3.28 -22.05
CA ALA A 18 48.77 -4.03 -22.35
C ALA A 18 49.97 -3.10 -22.60
N ALA A 19 49.78 -2.02 -23.38
CA ALA A 19 50.84 -1.05 -23.65
C ALA A 19 51.33 -0.33 -22.38
N LEU A 20 50.40 0.10 -21.51
CA LEU A 20 50.73 0.70 -20.22
C LEU A 20 51.45 -0.27 -19.29
N LEU A 21 51.04 -1.55 -19.30
CA LEU A 21 51.65 -2.59 -18.48
C LEU A 21 53.08 -2.90 -18.95
N ILE A 22 53.31 -3.03 -20.26
CA ILE A 22 54.65 -3.20 -20.83
C ILE A 22 55.53 -1.98 -20.55
N GLY A 23 55.00 -0.76 -20.72
CA GLY A 23 55.71 0.47 -20.40
C GLY A 23 56.09 0.57 -18.93
N SER A 24 55.17 0.18 -18.03
CA SER A 24 55.43 0.11 -16.59
C SER A 24 56.49 -0.94 -16.27
N LEU A 25 56.41 -2.15 -16.82
CA LEU A 25 57.43 -3.20 -16.60
C LEU A 25 58.81 -2.86 -17.20
N SER A 26 58.86 -1.97 -18.19
CA SER A 26 60.12 -1.54 -18.82
C SER A 26 60.91 -0.54 -17.96
N VAL A 27 60.29 0.02 -16.92
CA VAL A 27 60.97 0.90 -15.96
C VAL A 27 61.56 0.04 -14.84
N SER A 28 62.83 0.24 -14.54
CA SER A 28 63.54 -0.46 -13.45
C SER A 28 63.12 0.06 -12.08
N TRP A 29 61.91 -0.26 -11.64
CA TRP A 29 61.34 0.18 -10.36
C TRP A 29 62.13 -0.30 -9.14
N SER A 30 62.98 -1.30 -9.30
CA SER A 30 63.82 -1.86 -8.22
C SER A 30 64.84 -0.87 -7.65
N THR A 31 65.10 0.27 -8.31
CA THR A 31 66.05 1.28 -7.85
C THR A 31 65.44 2.36 -6.97
N LEU A 32 64.13 2.32 -6.71
CA LEU A 32 63.42 3.30 -5.89
C LEU A 32 62.88 2.61 -4.64
N ASP A 33 63.54 2.83 -3.50
CA ASP A 33 63.21 2.20 -2.21
C ASP A 33 61.78 2.52 -1.73
N GLU A 34 61.14 3.56 -2.25
CA GLU A 34 59.81 4.02 -1.86
C GLU A 34 58.66 3.38 -2.67
N ILE A 35 58.96 2.61 -3.72
CA ILE A 35 57.94 1.99 -4.60
C ILE A 35 56.97 1.09 -3.84
N PRO A 36 57.40 0.21 -2.92
CA PRO A 36 56.46 -0.64 -2.18
C PRO A 36 55.42 0.17 -1.39
N THR A 37 55.83 1.32 -0.84
CA THR A 37 54.95 2.23 -0.10
C THR A 37 53.94 2.91 -1.01
N ILE A 38 54.40 3.45 -2.15
CA ILE A 38 53.54 4.12 -3.14
C ILE A 38 52.53 3.14 -3.73
N VAL A 39 52.98 1.92 -4.08
CA VAL A 39 52.14 0.86 -4.63
C VAL A 39 51.09 0.42 -3.60
N SER A 40 51.46 0.26 -2.33
CA SER A 40 50.51 -0.11 -1.27
C SER A 40 49.44 0.97 -1.05
N ILE A 41 49.81 2.24 -1.11
CA ILE A 41 48.87 3.37 -1.04
C ILE A 41 47.93 3.39 -2.26
N ALA A 42 48.47 3.20 -3.46
CA ALA A 42 47.69 3.17 -4.69
C ALA A 42 46.71 1.98 -4.73
N LEU A 43 47.12 0.80 -4.24
CA LEU A 43 46.27 -0.37 -4.08
C LEU A 43 45.15 -0.12 -3.05
N GLY A 44 45.47 0.53 -1.92
CA GLY A 44 44.48 0.92 -0.93
C GLY A 44 43.43 1.89 -1.49
N LEU A 45 43.87 2.93 -2.19
CA LEU A 45 42.98 3.89 -2.86
C LEU A 45 42.13 3.26 -3.97
N SER A 46 42.72 2.33 -4.73
CA SER A 46 42.00 1.59 -5.78
C SER A 46 40.92 0.69 -5.18
N SER A 47 41.23 -0.02 -4.09
CA SER A 47 40.24 -0.84 -3.37
C SER A 47 39.11 0.02 -2.80
N LEU A 48 39.42 1.22 -2.28
CA LEU A 48 38.43 2.17 -1.79
C LEU A 48 37.52 2.67 -2.92
N ALA A 49 38.10 3.01 -4.08
CA ALA A 49 37.34 3.46 -5.24
C ALA A 49 36.40 2.36 -5.78
N VAL A 50 36.87 1.11 -5.85
CA VAL A 50 36.04 -0.03 -6.25
C VAL A 50 34.92 -0.28 -5.24
N ALA A 51 35.22 -0.23 -3.94
CA ALA A 51 34.20 -0.35 -2.90
C ALA A 51 33.15 0.77 -2.98
N PHE A 52 33.57 2.01 -3.24
CA PHE A 52 32.67 3.15 -3.43
C PHE A 52 31.78 2.96 -4.67
N ILE A 53 32.34 2.52 -5.80
CA ILE A 53 31.56 2.22 -7.01
C ILE A 53 30.56 1.09 -6.73
N ALA A 54 30.94 0.05 -5.98
CA ALA A 54 30.05 -1.03 -5.59
C ALA A 54 28.90 -0.54 -4.69
N ILE A 55 29.17 0.39 -3.76
CA ILE A 55 28.12 1.04 -2.96
C ILE A 55 27.18 1.85 -3.85
N VAL A 56 27.71 2.67 -4.76
CA VAL A 56 26.90 3.47 -5.70
C VAL A 56 26.08 2.58 -6.62
N GLN A 57 26.64 1.48 -7.13
CA GLN A 57 25.91 0.50 -7.93
C GLN A 57 24.89 -0.29 -7.11
N SER A 58 25.17 -0.59 -5.84
CA SER A 58 24.20 -1.19 -4.92
C SER A 58 23.02 -0.25 -4.70
N LEU A 59 23.27 1.06 -4.55
CA LEU A 59 22.23 2.07 -4.41
C LEU A 59 21.45 2.31 -5.72
N SER A 60 22.15 2.35 -6.85
CA SER A 60 21.55 2.60 -8.17
C SER A 60 20.84 1.37 -8.75
N GLY A 61 21.32 0.17 -8.40
CA GLY A 61 20.74 -1.12 -8.78
C GLY A 61 19.56 -1.52 -7.90
N ASN A 62 19.36 -0.86 -6.76
CA ASN A 62 18.23 -1.10 -5.88
C ASN A 62 17.00 -0.29 -6.35
N SER A 63 16.41 -0.73 -7.46
CA SER A 63 15.13 -0.24 -8.00
C SER A 63 14.00 -0.24 -6.97
N THR A 64 14.12 -1.06 -5.93
CA THR A 64 13.22 -1.10 -4.77
C THR A 64 13.26 0.17 -3.93
N LEU A 65 14.41 0.87 -3.85
CA LEU A 65 14.55 2.08 -3.03
C LEU A 65 13.97 3.30 -3.74
N LEU A 66 14.24 3.45 -5.04
CA LEU A 66 13.62 4.47 -5.90
C LEU A 66 12.09 4.26 -6.03
N SER A 67 11.64 3.02 -6.20
CA SER A 67 10.19 2.71 -6.20
C SER A 67 9.55 2.89 -4.81
N SER A 68 10.28 2.63 -3.72
CA SER A 68 9.79 2.95 -2.37
C SER A 68 9.69 4.47 -2.17
N LEU A 69 10.65 5.24 -2.66
CA LEU A 69 10.59 6.70 -2.59
C LEU A 69 9.42 7.26 -3.40
N SER A 70 9.20 6.76 -4.62
CA SER A 70 8.05 7.19 -5.44
C SER A 70 6.72 6.75 -4.84
N LYS A 71 6.66 5.57 -4.20
CA LYS A 71 5.49 5.11 -3.44
C LYS A 71 5.23 5.96 -2.20
N ILE A 72 6.28 6.40 -1.50
CA ILE A 72 6.18 7.33 -0.36
C ILE A 72 5.66 8.69 -0.83
N GLU A 73 6.20 9.21 -1.94
CA GLU A 73 5.76 10.47 -2.53
C GLU A 73 4.28 10.40 -2.96
N SER A 74 3.89 9.30 -3.62
CA SER A 74 2.50 9.06 -4.01
C SER A 74 1.57 8.90 -2.79
N ALA A 75 2.00 8.16 -1.77
CA ALA A 75 1.24 8.01 -0.52
C ALA A 75 1.11 9.34 0.23
N SER A 76 2.14 10.19 0.21
CA SER A 76 2.12 11.52 0.80
C SER A 76 1.15 12.46 0.05
N GLN A 77 1.13 12.41 -1.28
CA GLN A 77 0.16 13.16 -2.09
C GLN A 77 -1.28 12.66 -1.89
N GLN A 78 -1.48 11.35 -1.78
CA GLN A 78 -2.80 10.79 -1.46
C GLN A 78 -3.26 11.20 -0.05
N ALA A 79 -2.37 11.18 0.94
CA ALA A 79 -2.66 11.65 2.29
C ALA A 79 -3.02 13.14 2.29
N PHE A 80 -2.24 13.98 1.60
CA PHE A 80 -2.53 15.40 1.46
C PHE A 80 -3.90 15.65 0.79
N THR A 81 -4.22 14.90 -0.26
CA THR A 81 -5.51 14.99 -0.95
C THR A 81 -6.67 14.54 -0.04
N ALA A 82 -6.49 13.45 0.70
CA ALA A 82 -7.46 12.97 1.68
C ALA A 82 -7.68 14.00 2.79
N THR A 83 -6.62 14.61 3.32
CA THR A 83 -6.72 15.70 4.30
C THR A 83 -7.51 16.89 3.74
N LYS A 84 -7.27 17.29 2.49
CA LYS A 84 -8.07 18.33 1.83
C LYS A 84 -9.54 17.95 1.68
N SER A 85 -9.83 16.69 1.36
CA SER A 85 -11.20 16.19 1.27
C SER A 85 -11.89 16.20 2.63
N VAL A 86 -11.17 15.85 3.70
CA VAL A 86 -11.67 15.91 5.08
C VAL A 86 -11.93 17.35 5.50
N GLU A 87 -11.03 18.28 5.16
CA GLU A 87 -11.21 19.72 5.42
C GLU A 87 -12.44 20.27 4.68
N ALA A 88 -12.61 19.91 3.40
CA ALA A 88 -13.79 20.29 2.62
C ALA A 88 -15.09 19.67 3.18
N ALA A 89 -15.05 18.42 3.63
CA ALA A 89 -16.18 17.76 4.28
C ALA A 89 -16.51 18.43 5.63
N ALA A 90 -15.50 18.81 6.41
CA ALA A 90 -15.67 19.52 7.67
C ALA A 90 -16.26 20.92 7.46
N LEU A 91 -15.80 21.66 6.43
CA LEU A 91 -16.39 22.94 6.04
C LEU A 91 -17.84 22.80 5.56
N SER A 92 -18.15 21.77 4.76
CA SER A 92 -19.53 21.49 4.33
C SER A 92 -20.42 21.04 5.48
N LEU A 93 -19.87 20.38 6.50
CA LEU A 93 -20.62 19.99 7.69
C LEU A 93 -20.87 21.22 8.58
N ALA A 94 -19.87 22.07 8.76
CA ALA A 94 -20.01 23.34 9.49
C ALA A 94 -21.08 24.26 8.85
N SER A 95 -21.11 24.35 7.51
CA SER A 95 -22.14 25.14 6.81
C SER A 95 -23.54 24.52 6.87
N LYS A 96 -23.65 23.19 7.01
CA LYS A 96 -24.93 22.52 7.27
C LYS A 96 -25.38 22.66 8.71
N VAL A 97 -24.46 22.72 9.67
CA VAL A 97 -24.80 22.96 11.08
C VAL A 97 -25.26 24.40 11.30
N SER A 98 -24.67 25.40 10.61
CA SER A 98 -25.18 26.78 10.67
C SER A 98 -26.61 26.93 10.12
N LEU A 99 -27.03 26.07 9.17
CA LEU A 99 -28.42 26.00 8.71
C LEU A 99 -29.39 25.48 9.80
N PHE A 100 -28.90 24.68 10.76
CA PHE A 100 -29.70 24.24 11.91
C PHE A 100 -29.84 25.32 12.99
N ASP A 101 -28.89 26.25 13.08
CA ASP A 101 -29.01 27.43 13.97
C ASP A 101 -30.03 28.46 13.45
N GLU A 102 -30.34 28.45 12.15
CA GLU A 102 -31.40 29.28 11.53
C GLU A 102 -32.79 28.60 11.54
N LEU A 103 -32.86 27.30 11.85
CA LEU A 103 -34.12 26.54 11.94
C LEU A 103 -35.13 27.11 12.96
N PRO A 104 -34.73 27.62 14.14
CA PRO A 104 -35.67 28.18 15.11
C PRO A 104 -36.45 29.39 14.57
N GLN A 105 -35.86 30.20 13.69
CA GLN A 105 -36.53 31.37 13.11
C GLN A 105 -37.52 31.01 12.00
N SER A 106 -37.23 29.96 11.23
CA SER A 106 -38.12 29.49 10.16
C SER A 106 -39.32 28.70 10.70
N VAL A 107 -39.15 27.93 11.77
CA VAL A 107 -40.26 27.24 12.46
C VAL A 107 -41.21 28.23 13.14
N ASP A 108 -40.68 29.31 13.75
CA ASP A 108 -41.50 30.35 14.38
C ASP A 108 -42.26 31.21 13.33
N ALA A 109 -41.67 31.40 12.14
CA ALA A 109 -42.36 32.02 11.00
C ALA A 109 -43.43 31.11 10.37
N ILE A 110 -43.21 29.78 10.38
CA ILE A 110 -44.21 28.78 9.93
C ILE A 110 -45.36 28.69 10.95
N GLY A 111 -45.09 28.71 12.25
CA GLY A 111 -46.11 28.75 13.30
C GLY A 111 -47.06 29.94 13.15
N LYS A 112 -46.51 31.14 12.93
CA LYS A 112 -47.32 32.36 12.68
C LYS A 112 -48.12 32.31 11.37
N LYS A 113 -47.61 31.64 10.33
CA LYS A 113 -48.36 31.43 9.06
C LYS A 113 -49.43 30.36 9.18
N ILE A 114 -49.23 29.33 10.00
CA ILE A 114 -50.22 28.27 10.27
C ILE A 114 -51.39 28.84 11.07
N ASP A 115 -51.16 29.70 12.06
CA ASP A 115 -52.25 30.38 12.78
C ASP A 115 -53.08 31.28 11.84
N GLN A 116 -52.44 31.91 10.85
CA GLN A 116 -53.11 32.72 9.84
C GLN A 116 -53.86 31.87 8.78
N PHE A 117 -53.35 30.68 8.47
CA PHE A 117 -53.99 29.72 7.55
C PHE A 117 -55.17 28.98 8.21
N THR A 118 -55.10 28.67 9.49
CA THR A 118 -56.16 27.95 10.22
C THR A 118 -57.42 28.82 10.39
N LEU A 119 -57.26 30.15 10.40
CA LEU A 119 -58.37 31.11 10.32
C LEU A 119 -58.96 31.27 8.92
N SER A 120 -58.27 30.79 7.87
CA SER A 120 -58.64 31.01 6.46
C SER A 120 -59.01 29.72 5.69
N ALA A 121 -58.84 28.53 6.29
CA ALA A 121 -58.98 27.23 5.62
C ALA A 121 -60.18 26.40 6.11
N SER A 122 -61.31 27.05 6.41
CA SER A 122 -62.62 26.40 6.55
C SER A 122 -63.22 25.98 5.20
N ASP A 123 -62.58 26.32 4.09
CA ASP A 123 -63.02 25.99 2.73
C ASP A 123 -61.84 25.47 1.91
N ALA A 124 -62.12 24.45 1.09
CA ALA A 124 -61.26 23.82 0.09
C ALA A 124 -60.36 22.65 0.56
N SER A 125 -60.92 21.45 0.37
CA SER A 125 -60.24 20.16 0.24
C SER A 125 -59.31 20.13 -0.98
N VAL A 126 -58.02 19.78 -0.80
CA VAL A 126 -57.15 19.25 -1.89
C VAL A 126 -56.09 18.28 -1.36
N SER A 127 -56.14 17.06 -1.91
CA SER A 127 -55.07 16.17 -2.40
C SER A 127 -53.73 16.07 -1.67
N ASN A 128 -53.45 14.88 -1.12
CA ASN A 128 -52.13 14.45 -0.64
C ASN A 128 -51.27 13.94 -1.81
N SER A 129 -50.09 14.52 -1.99
CA SER A 129 -48.97 13.90 -2.72
C SER A 129 -47.72 13.99 -1.85
N ALA A 130 -47.22 12.84 -1.42
CA ALA A 130 -46.04 12.72 -0.57
C ALA A 130 -44.75 12.99 -1.38
N PRO A 131 -43.71 13.63 -0.80
CA PRO A 131 -42.42 13.78 -1.47
C PRO A 131 -41.55 12.52 -1.32
N GLU A 132 -40.92 12.16 -2.44
CA GLU A 132 -39.93 11.08 -2.60
C GLU A 132 -38.70 11.26 -1.70
N LYS A 133 -38.17 10.11 -1.28
CA LYS A 133 -36.95 9.92 -0.49
C LYS A 133 -35.74 10.05 -1.44
N PRO A 134 -34.67 10.78 -1.10
CA PRO A 134 -33.52 10.88 -1.99
C PRO A 134 -32.72 9.57 -1.97
N GLU A 135 -32.66 8.92 -3.13
CA GLU A 135 -31.70 7.84 -3.42
C GLU A 135 -30.28 8.40 -3.39
N ALA A 136 -29.44 7.82 -2.52
CA ALA A 136 -28.02 8.08 -2.50
C ALA A 136 -27.35 7.23 -3.60
N ASN A 137 -26.79 7.90 -4.61
CA ASN A 137 -25.99 7.29 -5.68
C ASN A 137 -24.82 6.48 -5.11
N ALA A 138 -24.91 5.15 -5.19
CA ALA A 138 -23.87 4.19 -4.84
C ALA A 138 -22.86 3.93 -5.99
N ASP A 139 -22.95 4.65 -7.10
CA ASP A 139 -22.34 4.24 -8.37
C ASP A 139 -20.97 4.87 -8.72
N GLN A 140 -20.19 5.33 -7.74
CA GLN A 140 -18.82 5.83 -8.02
C GLN A 140 -17.67 5.17 -7.23
N ALA A 141 -17.93 4.10 -6.47
CA ALA A 141 -16.87 3.29 -5.84
C ALA A 141 -16.39 2.09 -6.71
N GLY A 142 -16.71 2.11 -8.01
CA GLY A 142 -16.67 0.93 -8.88
C GLY A 142 -15.50 0.83 -9.87
N ARG A 143 -14.30 1.37 -9.59
CA ARG A 143 -13.10 0.74 -10.17
C ARG A 143 -12.77 -0.43 -9.27
N GLY A 144 -13.41 -1.57 -9.52
CA GLY A 144 -13.18 -2.80 -8.78
C GLY A 144 -11.69 -3.07 -8.71
N LEU A 145 -11.11 -2.90 -7.53
CA LEU A 145 -9.72 -3.28 -7.30
C LEU A 145 -9.61 -4.77 -7.60
N ASN A 146 -8.78 -5.12 -8.58
CA ASN A 146 -8.49 -6.50 -8.90
C ASN A 146 -7.60 -7.06 -7.77
N LEU A 147 -8.21 -7.78 -6.84
CA LEU A 147 -7.53 -8.32 -5.67
C LEU A 147 -6.42 -9.31 -6.06
N VAL A 148 -6.60 -10.04 -7.17
CA VAL A 148 -5.60 -10.99 -7.68
C VAL A 148 -4.37 -10.25 -8.23
N GLU A 149 -4.58 -9.17 -8.97
CA GLU A 149 -3.48 -8.33 -9.48
C GLU A 149 -2.70 -7.70 -8.31
N MET A 150 -3.41 -7.17 -7.31
CA MET A 150 -2.77 -6.64 -6.10
C MET A 150 -2.03 -7.70 -5.29
N TYR A 151 -2.48 -8.96 -5.30
CA TYR A 151 -1.78 -10.08 -4.67
C TYR A 151 -0.46 -10.37 -5.39
N ASN A 152 -0.51 -10.46 -6.72
CA ASN A 152 0.64 -10.80 -7.56
C ASN A 152 1.69 -9.69 -7.64
N ASP A 153 1.26 -8.43 -7.72
CA ASP A 153 2.14 -7.26 -7.86
C ASP A 153 2.45 -6.59 -6.50
N GLY A 154 1.82 -7.08 -5.44
CA GLY A 154 1.94 -6.59 -4.08
C GLY A 154 3.29 -6.89 -3.43
N THR A 155 3.49 -6.30 -2.26
CA THR A 155 4.59 -6.75 -1.38
C THR A 155 4.20 -8.07 -0.70
N ASN A 156 5.16 -8.79 -0.14
CA ASN A 156 4.85 -9.98 0.67
C ASN A 156 3.85 -9.67 1.80
N GLY A 157 3.89 -8.46 2.37
CA GLY A 157 2.91 -8.02 3.37
C GLY A 157 1.50 -7.90 2.81
N THR A 158 1.37 -7.44 1.56
CA THR A 158 0.09 -7.40 0.83
C THR A 158 -0.44 -8.81 0.58
N ALA A 159 0.41 -9.70 0.07
CA ALA A 159 0.04 -11.09 -0.20
C ALA A 159 -0.47 -11.80 1.05
N ILE A 160 0.22 -11.63 2.19
CA ILE A 160 -0.18 -12.26 3.46
C ILE A 160 -1.46 -11.63 4.01
N ALA A 161 -1.61 -10.30 3.96
CA ALA A 161 -2.84 -9.65 4.41
C ALA A 161 -4.06 -10.13 3.61
N MET A 162 -3.91 -10.24 2.29
CA MET A 162 -4.95 -10.77 1.41
C MET A 162 -5.23 -12.25 1.68
N TYR A 163 -4.20 -13.06 1.89
CA TYR A 163 -4.35 -14.45 2.28
C TYR A 163 -5.11 -14.61 3.61
N MET A 164 -4.72 -13.84 4.63
CA MET A 164 -5.39 -13.86 5.93
C MET A 164 -6.85 -13.40 5.84
N ALA A 165 -7.14 -12.37 5.04
CA ALA A 165 -8.51 -11.96 4.78
C ALA A 165 -9.32 -13.05 4.07
N ALA A 166 -8.73 -13.70 3.06
CA ALA A 166 -9.34 -14.77 2.30
C ALA A 166 -9.65 -16.00 3.16
N VAL A 167 -8.69 -16.45 3.97
CA VAL A 167 -8.85 -17.58 4.89
C VAL A 167 -9.81 -17.24 6.03
N GLY A 168 -9.74 -16.03 6.59
CA GLY A 168 -10.64 -15.55 7.62
C GLY A 168 -12.10 -15.56 7.13
N HIS A 169 -12.34 -15.08 5.91
CA HIS A 169 -13.65 -15.15 5.26
C HIS A 169 -14.07 -16.60 4.97
N GLN A 170 -13.20 -17.41 4.38
CA GLN A 170 -13.51 -18.82 4.05
C GLN A 170 -13.89 -19.63 5.29
N LYS A 171 -13.19 -19.42 6.41
CA LYS A 171 -13.44 -20.11 7.67
C LYS A 171 -14.48 -19.42 8.55
N ASN A 172 -14.98 -18.25 8.14
CA ASN A 172 -15.84 -17.37 8.93
C ASN A 172 -15.27 -17.11 10.34
N ARG A 173 -13.99 -16.77 10.43
CA ARG A 173 -13.26 -16.58 11.70
C ARG A 173 -12.67 -15.19 11.78
N SER A 174 -12.69 -14.63 12.99
CA SER A 174 -11.93 -13.44 13.31
C SER A 174 -10.47 -13.78 13.59
N PHE A 175 -9.56 -12.85 13.30
CA PHE A 175 -8.12 -13.04 13.52
C PHE A 175 -7.45 -11.76 13.97
N ASP A 176 -6.40 -11.87 14.78
CA ASP A 176 -5.57 -10.73 15.16
C ASP A 176 -4.32 -10.68 14.25
N PRO A 177 -4.16 -9.63 13.42
CA PRO A 177 -2.98 -9.48 12.56
C PRO A 177 -1.66 -9.32 13.36
N PHE A 178 -1.74 -8.97 14.65
CA PHE A 178 -0.58 -8.86 15.55
C PHE A 178 -0.18 -10.19 16.18
N GLU A 179 -1.10 -11.13 16.37
CA GLU A 179 -0.79 -12.46 16.90
C GLU A 179 -0.39 -13.46 15.81
N ALA A 180 -0.86 -13.25 14.58
CA ALA A 180 -0.61 -14.18 13.48
C ALA A 180 0.87 -14.27 13.05
N MET A 181 1.70 -13.29 13.43
CA MET A 181 3.08 -13.16 12.97
C MET A 181 4.03 -12.80 14.12
N GLU A 182 5.18 -13.46 14.21
CA GLU A 182 6.20 -13.18 15.24
C GLU A 182 6.82 -11.78 15.12
N SER A 183 6.84 -11.21 13.92
CA SER A 183 7.46 -9.90 13.66
C SER A 183 6.46 -8.77 13.76
N LYS A 184 6.62 -7.92 14.79
CA LYS A 184 5.83 -6.70 15.01
C LYS A 184 5.77 -5.78 13.78
N TYR A 185 6.85 -5.73 13.00
CA TYR A 185 6.91 -4.94 11.77
C TYR A 185 5.96 -5.50 10.69
N ILE A 186 5.98 -6.82 10.48
CA ILE A 186 5.14 -7.50 9.49
C ILE A 186 3.67 -7.40 9.89
N SER A 187 3.36 -7.61 11.17
CA SER A 187 2.01 -7.44 11.71
C SER A 187 1.44 -6.04 11.47
N GLY A 188 2.26 -5.01 11.71
CA GLY A 188 1.87 -3.62 11.46
C GLY A 188 1.54 -3.35 9.99
N MET A 189 2.33 -3.91 9.07
CA MET A 189 2.03 -3.82 7.64
C MET A 189 0.74 -4.54 7.27
N ILE A 190 0.53 -5.77 7.78
CA ILE A 190 -0.70 -6.54 7.53
C ILE A 190 -1.92 -5.77 7.98
N ASN A 191 -1.90 -5.24 9.21
CA ASN A 191 -2.99 -4.41 9.72
C ASN A 191 -3.26 -3.19 8.81
N GLY A 192 -2.20 -2.48 8.40
CA GLY A 192 -2.32 -1.35 7.47
C GLY A 192 -2.98 -1.74 6.15
N TYR A 193 -2.58 -2.88 5.56
CA TYR A 193 -3.18 -3.38 4.32
C TYR A 193 -4.64 -3.79 4.49
N LEU A 194 -5.01 -4.45 5.60
CA LEU A 194 -6.40 -4.83 5.88
C LEU A 194 -7.31 -3.60 6.03
N ILE A 195 -6.83 -2.56 6.71
CA ILE A 195 -7.55 -1.28 6.84
C ILE A 195 -7.73 -0.62 5.46
N ALA A 196 -6.69 -0.63 4.62
CA ALA A 196 -6.77 -0.07 3.27
C ALA A 196 -7.77 -0.86 2.40
N LEU A 197 -7.74 -2.20 2.44
CA LEU A 197 -8.67 -3.05 1.70
C LEU A 197 -10.13 -2.80 2.14
N LYS A 198 -10.37 -2.72 3.45
CA LYS A 198 -11.68 -2.36 4.00
C LYS A 198 -12.12 -0.97 3.53
N SER A 199 -11.25 0.03 3.63
CA SER A 199 -11.58 1.42 3.30
C SER A 199 -11.84 1.64 1.81
N SER A 200 -11.18 0.86 0.96
CA SER A 200 -11.42 0.86 -0.49
C SER A 200 -12.72 0.15 -0.90
N GLY A 201 -13.39 -0.55 0.02
CA GLY A 201 -14.55 -1.39 -0.28
C GLY A 201 -14.21 -2.71 -0.97
N ALA A 202 -12.93 -3.04 -1.14
CA ALA A 202 -12.49 -4.29 -1.76
C ALA A 202 -12.82 -5.52 -0.90
N ILE A 203 -12.90 -5.34 0.42
CA ILE A 203 -13.46 -6.33 1.36
C ILE A 203 -14.44 -5.62 2.30
N LYS A 204 -15.48 -6.33 2.78
CA LYS A 204 -16.27 -5.87 3.93
C LYS A 204 -15.73 -6.57 5.17
N ALA A 205 -15.15 -5.81 6.08
CA ALA A 205 -14.60 -6.34 7.32
C ALA A 205 -14.98 -5.48 8.52
N ASP A 206 -15.15 -6.09 9.67
CA ASP A 206 -15.33 -5.44 10.97
C ASP A 206 -14.08 -5.61 11.83
N PHE A 207 -13.86 -4.65 12.72
CA PHE A 207 -12.78 -4.71 13.68
C PHE A 207 -13.41 -4.68 15.07
N VAL A 208 -13.37 -5.81 15.77
CA VAL A 208 -14.03 -6.02 17.06
C VAL A 208 -13.00 -6.63 18.00
N ASP A 209 -12.79 -6.02 19.16
CA ASP A 209 -11.87 -6.49 20.21
C ASP A 209 -10.45 -6.81 19.70
N GLY A 210 -9.91 -5.95 18.82
CA GLY A 210 -8.55 -6.14 18.28
C GLY A 210 -8.46 -7.12 17.10
N LYS A 211 -9.56 -7.80 16.76
CA LYS A 211 -9.60 -8.84 15.71
C LYS A 211 -10.35 -8.35 14.48
N PHE A 212 -9.85 -8.72 13.29
CA PHE A 212 -10.54 -8.52 12.01
C PHE A 212 -11.52 -9.66 11.77
N HIS A 213 -12.75 -9.31 11.40
CA HIS A 213 -13.76 -10.25 10.92
C HIS A 213 -14.16 -9.87 9.49
N VAL A 214 -13.78 -10.68 8.51
CA VAL A 214 -14.08 -10.43 7.09
C VAL A 214 -15.43 -11.05 6.75
N ARG A 215 -16.43 -10.21 6.48
CA ARG A 215 -17.82 -10.58 6.18
C ARG A 215 -18.07 -10.88 4.71
N ASP A 216 -17.38 -10.17 3.83
CA ASP A 216 -17.58 -10.29 2.38
C ASP A 216 -16.26 -10.04 1.66
N MET A 217 -15.98 -10.91 0.69
CA MET A 217 -14.85 -10.85 -0.22
C MET A 217 -15.25 -11.55 -1.52
N PRO A 218 -14.94 -11.01 -2.71
CA PRO A 218 -15.25 -11.64 -3.99
C PRO A 218 -14.76 -13.11 -4.01
N MET A 219 -15.68 -14.05 -4.25
CA MET A 219 -15.39 -15.49 -4.15
C MET A 219 -14.31 -15.94 -5.13
N ASP A 220 -14.35 -15.44 -6.37
CA ASP A 220 -13.37 -15.78 -7.40
C ASP A 220 -11.96 -15.36 -6.98
N ASP A 221 -11.82 -14.13 -6.47
CA ASP A 221 -10.53 -13.61 -6.00
C ASP A 221 -10.03 -14.36 -4.77
N ARG A 222 -10.92 -14.66 -3.80
CA ARG A 222 -10.59 -15.42 -2.58
C ARG A 222 -9.96 -16.76 -2.93
N ASP A 223 -10.59 -17.53 -3.82
CA ASP A 223 -10.15 -18.89 -4.13
C ASP A 223 -8.85 -18.89 -4.94
N ILE A 224 -8.67 -17.90 -5.81
CA ILE A 224 -7.40 -17.69 -6.54
C ILE A 224 -6.27 -17.36 -5.57
N ILE A 225 -6.50 -16.43 -4.63
CA ILE A 225 -5.49 -16.01 -3.65
C ILE A 225 -5.05 -17.19 -2.77
N ILE A 226 -6.00 -17.99 -2.27
CA ILE A 226 -5.67 -19.16 -1.43
C ILE A 226 -4.86 -20.18 -2.22
N LYS A 227 -5.31 -20.57 -3.42
CA LYS A 227 -4.59 -21.54 -4.26
C LYS A 227 -3.21 -21.05 -4.65
N THR A 228 -3.07 -19.77 -4.96
CA THR A 228 -1.78 -19.17 -5.34
C THR A 228 -0.82 -19.15 -4.15
N ALA A 229 -1.30 -18.78 -2.97
CA ALA A 229 -0.49 -18.75 -1.75
C ALA A 229 -0.05 -20.16 -1.29
N GLU A 230 -0.93 -21.15 -1.38
CA GLU A 230 -0.61 -22.55 -1.03
C GLU A 230 0.32 -23.21 -2.05
N GLY A 231 0.25 -22.80 -3.32
CA GLY A 231 1.10 -23.29 -4.41
C GLY A 231 2.42 -22.52 -4.60
N ASP A 232 2.63 -21.40 -3.91
CA ASP A 232 3.82 -20.56 -4.07
C ASP A 232 5.09 -21.32 -3.65
N GLU A 233 6.11 -21.34 -4.51
CA GLU A 233 7.39 -21.99 -4.22
C GLU A 233 8.32 -21.18 -3.31
N ASN A 234 8.03 -19.89 -3.10
CA ASN A 234 8.82 -19.00 -2.26
C ASN A 234 8.77 -19.44 -0.79
N GLU A 235 9.93 -19.81 -0.24
CA GLU A 235 10.06 -20.33 1.12
C GLU A 235 9.57 -19.34 2.19
N PHE A 236 9.74 -18.03 1.94
CA PHE A 236 9.23 -16.99 2.83
C PHE A 236 7.70 -16.99 2.86
N ILE A 237 7.05 -17.01 1.69
CA ILE A 237 5.58 -17.06 1.61
C ILE A 237 5.05 -18.35 2.23
N LYS A 238 5.64 -19.51 1.94
CA LYS A 238 5.26 -20.80 2.56
C LYS A 238 5.31 -20.75 4.08
N LYS A 239 6.37 -20.18 4.66
CA LYS A 239 6.51 -20.06 6.11
C LYS A 239 5.39 -19.20 6.72
N LEU A 240 5.00 -18.14 6.03
CA LEU A 240 4.00 -17.18 6.51
C LEU A 240 2.58 -17.69 6.34
N VAL A 241 2.31 -18.35 5.21
CA VAL A 241 1.08 -19.12 4.99
C VAL A 241 0.94 -20.21 6.04
N GLY A 242 2.03 -20.93 6.35
CA GLY A 242 2.08 -21.92 7.43
C GLY A 242 1.76 -21.33 8.81
N ALA A 243 2.36 -20.16 9.13
CA ALA A 243 2.08 -19.45 10.38
C ALA A 243 0.61 -19.00 10.48
N ALA A 244 0.07 -18.41 9.42
CA ALA A 244 -1.34 -18.02 9.34
C ALA A 244 -2.26 -19.24 9.50
N ASN A 245 -1.98 -20.34 8.80
CA ASN A 245 -2.76 -21.58 8.90
C ASN A 245 -2.72 -22.18 10.31
N LYS A 246 -1.56 -22.16 10.96
CA LYS A 246 -1.42 -22.58 12.36
C LYS A 246 -2.25 -21.69 13.28
N HIS A 247 -2.18 -20.37 13.13
CA HIS A 247 -3.00 -19.43 13.91
C HIS A 247 -4.49 -19.74 13.74
N PHE A 248 -4.98 -19.84 12.50
CA PHE A 248 -6.39 -20.17 12.25
C PHE A 248 -6.80 -21.57 12.74
N ALA A 249 -5.87 -22.52 12.88
CA ALA A 249 -6.13 -23.83 13.46
C ALA A 249 -6.23 -23.78 14.99
N GLU A 250 -5.38 -22.97 15.64
CA GLU A 250 -5.32 -22.81 17.10
C GLU A 250 -6.46 -21.95 17.64
N SER A 251 -6.92 -20.94 16.90
CA SER A 251 -8.03 -20.04 17.29
C SER A 251 -9.44 -20.67 17.22
N ALA A 252 -9.54 -22.01 17.14
CA ALA A 252 -10.78 -22.72 16.81
C ALA A 252 -11.90 -22.72 17.87
N VAL A 253 -11.86 -21.87 18.90
CA VAL A 253 -12.71 -22.02 20.10
C VAL A 253 -13.75 -20.90 20.30
N GLU A 254 -13.68 -19.77 19.59
CA GLU A 254 -14.58 -18.64 19.86
C GLU A 254 -15.37 -18.22 18.61
N THR A 255 -16.51 -18.87 18.36
CA THR A 255 -17.58 -18.26 17.56
C THR A 255 -18.44 -17.40 18.48
N PRO A 256 -18.54 -16.07 18.28
CA PRO A 256 -19.62 -15.27 18.84
C PRO A 256 -20.93 -15.69 18.16
N GLN A 257 -21.96 -15.98 18.95
CA GLN A 257 -23.35 -16.14 18.48
C GLN A 257 -23.97 -14.80 18.12
#